data_AF-A0AAE5T1W7-F1
#
_entry.id   AF-A0AAE5T1W7-F1
#
_cell.length_a   1.000
_cell.length_b   1.000
_cell.length_c   1.000
_cell.angle_alpha   90.00
_cell.angle_beta   90.00
_cell.angle_gamma   90.00
#
_symmetry.space_group_name_H-M   'P 1'
#
loop_
_entity.id
_entity.type
_entity.pdbx_description
1 polymer ?
#
loop_
_entity_poly.entity_id
_entity_poly.type
_entity_poly.pdbx_seq_one_letter_code
_entity_poly.pdbx_strand_id
1 'polypeptide(L)'
;MSIQILETIFQFIIFVVRIYSYGMIIYIFMSWLPGARESTVGQFMAKLYEPFLEPFRRIIPPLGMIDISPIVAFIVLNLFQRGIYAIFQFIYTHFYL
;
A
#
# COMPACT_ATOMS: atom_id res chain seq x y z
N MET A 1 -25.31 17.57 0.09
CA MET A 1 -24.50 17.57 1.33
C MET A 1 -24.01 16.18 1.71
N SER A 2 -24.88 15.16 1.87
CA SER A 2 -24.43 13.79 2.20
C SER A 2 -23.51 13.15 1.15
N ILE A 3 -23.79 13.36 -0.13
CA ILE A 3 -22.97 12.81 -1.24
C ILE A 3 -21.55 13.40 -1.28
N GLN A 4 -21.41 14.71 -1.05
CA GLN A 4 -20.12 15.40 -1.03
C GLN A 4 -19.22 14.90 0.12
N ILE A 5 -19.81 14.57 1.27
CA ILE A 5 -19.08 13.99 2.41
C ILE A 5 -18.55 12.61 2.02
N LEU A 6 -19.38 11.77 1.40
CA LEU A 6 -18.97 10.44 0.93
C LEU A 6 -17.82 10.53 -0.07
N GLU A 7 -17.93 11.43 -1.06
CA GLU A 7 -16.87 11.69 -2.05
C GLU A 7 -15.57 12.14 -1.37
N THR A 8 -15.66 13.06 -0.41
CA THR A 8 -14.48 13.59 0.29
C THR A 8 -13.77 12.49 1.09
N ILE A 9 -14.53 11.67 1.82
CA ILE A 9 -13.98 10.53 2.58
C ILE A 9 -13.30 9.55 1.63
N PHE A 10 -13.97 9.22 0.52
CA PHE A 10 -13.42 8.32 -0.48
C PHE A 10 -12.11 8.85 -1.08
N GLN A 11 -12.07 10.11 -1.50
CA GLN A 11 -10.87 10.74 -2.05
C GLN A 11 -9.72 10.76 -1.02
N PHE A 12 -10.03 11.03 0.25
CA PHE A 12 -9.04 11.00 1.32
C PHE A 12 -8.46 9.60 1.53
N ILE A 13 -9.29 8.56 1.55
CA ILE A 13 -8.83 7.17 1.67
C ILE A 13 -7.91 6.80 0.49
N ILE A 14 -8.34 7.10 -0.74
CA ILE A 14 -7.54 6.84 -1.94
C ILE A 14 -6.21 7.59 -1.91
N PHE A 15 -6.22 8.84 -1.45
CA PHE A 15 -5.01 9.64 -1.29
C PHE A 15 -4.01 8.98 -0.33
N VAL A 16 -4.47 8.53 0.84
CA VAL A 16 -3.63 7.82 1.82
C VAL A 16 -3.07 6.52 1.23
N VAL A 17 -3.91 5.71 0.57
CA VAL A 17 -3.49 4.46 -0.07
C VAL A 17 -2.44 4.72 -1.15
N ARG A 18 -2.58 5.81 -1.92
CA ARG A 18 -1.63 6.21 -2.95
C ARG A 18 -0.27 6.62 -2.37
N ILE A 19 -0.28 7.42 -1.29
CA ILE A 19 0.97 7.78 -0.58
C ILE A 19 1.65 6.53 -0.04
N TYR A 20 0.89 5.64 0.63
CA TYR A 20 1.42 4.39 1.15
C TYR A 20 2.01 3.51 0.04
N SER A 21 1.34 3.43 -1.12
CA SER A 21 1.82 2.67 -2.28
C SER A 21 3.14 3.20 -2.82
N TYR A 22 3.27 4.52 -3.02
CA TYR A 22 4.52 5.11 -3.51
C TYR A 22 5.65 5.00 -2.48
N GLY A 23 5.34 5.21 -1.20
CA GLY A 23 6.33 5.05 -0.13
C GLY A 23 6.80 3.61 0.01
N MET A 24 5.93 2.62 -0.22
CA MET A 24 6.32 1.21 -0.26
C MET A 24 7.30 0.93 -1.39
N ILE A 25 7.07 1.48 -2.59
CA ILE A 25 8.02 1.36 -3.71
C ILE A 25 9.39 1.90 -3.32
N ILE A 26 9.44 3.11 -2.72
CA ILE A 26 10.68 3.71 -2.23
C ILE A 26 11.36 2.78 -1.22
N TYR A 27 10.59 2.28 -0.25
CA TYR A 27 11.10 1.40 0.79
C TYR A 27 11.68 0.09 0.22
N ILE A 28 11.04 -0.52 -0.79
CA ILE A 28 11.54 -1.72 -1.46
C ILE A 28 12.93 -1.45 -2.04
N PHE A 29 13.09 -0.37 -2.80
CA PHE A 29 14.39 -0.02 -3.35
C PHE A 29 15.43 0.31 -2.27
N MET A 30 15.04 1.00 -1.20
CA MET A 30 15.92 1.25 -0.06
C MET A 30 16.35 -0.05 0.63
N SER A 31 15.46 -1.05 0.71
CA SER A 31 15.74 -2.31 1.40
C SER A 31 16.77 -3.19 0.68
N TRP A 32 16.98 -2.96 -0.62
CA TRP A 32 17.97 -3.66 -1.44
C TRP A 32 19.35 -3.01 -1.42
N LEU A 33 19.47 -1.77 -0.92
CA LEU A 33 20.71 -1.02 -0.88
C LEU A 33 21.30 -1.03 0.54
N PRO A 34 22.44 -1.71 0.77
CA PRO A 34 23.18 -1.63 2.03
C PRO A 34 23.58 -0.17 2.31
N GLY A 35 23.25 0.34 3.49
CA GLY A 35 23.40 1.73 3.93
C GLY A 35 22.08 2.53 3.94
N ALA A 36 21.21 2.32 2.95
CA ALA A 36 19.94 3.05 2.87
C ALA A 36 18.93 2.50 3.89
N ARG A 37 18.88 1.17 4.05
CA ARG A 37 18.01 0.48 5.00
C ARG A 37 18.32 0.82 6.46
N GLU A 38 19.61 0.98 6.78
CA GLU A 38 20.11 1.21 8.13
C GLU A 38 20.03 2.69 8.54
N SER A 39 19.84 3.61 7.57
CA SER A 39 19.65 5.03 7.83
C SER A 39 18.40 5.31 8.71
N THR A 40 18.35 6.47 9.36
CA THR A 40 17.17 6.87 10.17
C THR A 40 15.86 6.82 9.37
N VAL A 41 15.90 7.24 8.10
CA VAL A 41 14.73 7.18 7.20
C VAL A 41 14.40 5.73 6.87
N GLY A 42 15.41 4.89 6.58
CA GLY A 42 15.23 3.47 6.32
C GLY A 42 14.61 2.71 7.48
N GLN A 43 15.05 2.98 8.72
CA GLN A 43 14.48 2.38 9.93
C GLN A 43 13.04 2.85 10.19
N PHE A 44 12.73 4.13 9.92
CA PHE A 44 11.36 4.63 10.01
C PHE A 44 10.45 3.94 8.98
N MET A 45 10.89 3.84 7.73
CA MET A 45 10.17 3.14 6.67
C MET A 45 10.00 1.65 7.01
N ALA A 46 11.02 1.00 7.58
CA ALA A 46 10.91 -0.40 8.02
C ALA A 46 9.80 -0.57 9.05
N LYS A 47 9.70 0.29 10.08
CA LYS A 47 8.60 0.24 11.05
C LYS A 47 7.22 0.40 10.41
N LEU A 48 7.14 1.15 9.31
CA LEU A 48 5.89 1.44 8.62
C LEU A 48 5.45 0.33 7.65
N TYR A 49 6.38 -0.30 6.95
CA TYR A 49 6.08 -1.26 5.87
C TYR A 49 6.33 -2.72 6.25
N GLU A 50 7.23 -3.01 7.17
CA GLU A 50 7.54 -4.39 7.57
C GLU A 50 6.33 -5.16 8.13
N PRO A 51 5.45 -4.59 8.97
CA PRO A 51 4.26 -5.31 9.44
C PRO A 51 3.33 -5.76 8.32
N PHE A 52 3.28 -5.00 7.20
CA PHE A 52 2.51 -5.37 6.03
C PHE A 52 3.24 -6.39 5.16
N LEU A 53 4.57 -6.28 5.02
CA LEU A 53 5.39 -7.14 4.15
C LEU A 53 5.71 -8.52 4.77
N GLU A 54 5.83 -8.60 6.10
CA GLU A 54 6.23 -9.82 6.82
C GLU A 54 5.32 -11.04 6.51
N PRO A 55 3.98 -10.92 6.50
CA PRO A 55 3.11 -12.04 6.10
C PRO A 55 3.41 -12.55 4.68
N PHE A 56 3.75 -11.66 3.74
CA PHE A 56 4.08 -12.06 2.37
C PHE A 56 5.43 -12.77 2.31
N ARG A 57 6.42 -12.35 3.09
CA ARG A 57 7.73 -13.04 3.19
C ARG A 57 7.64 -14.44 3.77
N ARG A 58 6.68 -14.67 4.67
CA ARG A 58 6.43 -16.00 5.24
C ARG A 58 5.90 -16.98 4.19
N ILE A 59 5.17 -16.48 3.19
CA ILE A 59 4.61 -17.28 2.09
C ILE A 59 5.59 -17.38 0.92
N ILE A 60 6.25 -16.27 0.60
CA ILE A 60 7.16 -16.12 -0.54
C ILE A 60 8.54 -15.73 0.01
N PRO A 61 9.40 -16.72 0.30
CA PRO A 61 10.72 -16.44 0.84
C PRO A 61 11.58 -15.68 -0.20
N PRO A 62 12.59 -14.92 0.26
CA PRO A 62 13.51 -14.21 -0.63
C PRO A 62 14.24 -15.14 -1.60
N LEU A 63 14.47 -14.66 -2.82
CA LEU A 63 15.28 -15.36 -3.82
C LEU A 63 16.73 -14.87 -3.71
N GLY A 64 17.53 -15.56 -2.92
CA GLY A 64 18.90 -15.14 -2.60
C GLY A 64 18.90 -13.83 -1.81
N MET A 65 19.50 -12.79 -2.38
CA MET A 65 19.56 -11.45 -1.76
C MET A 65 18.36 -10.56 -2.09
N ILE A 66 17.52 -10.96 -3.05
CA ILE A 66 16.39 -10.14 -3.51
C ILE A 66 15.09 -10.65 -2.91
N ASP A 67 14.44 -9.77 -2.16
CA ASP A 67 13.10 -9.99 -1.65
C ASP A 67 12.05 -9.64 -2.72
N ILE A 68 11.40 -10.66 -3.28
CA ILE A 68 10.31 -10.53 -4.26
C ILE A 68 8.93 -10.44 -3.62
N SER A 69 8.80 -10.71 -2.32
CA SER A 69 7.52 -10.62 -1.60
C SER A 69 6.84 -9.25 -1.71
N PRO A 70 7.56 -8.11 -1.82
CA PRO A 70 6.91 -6.82 -1.94
C PRO A 70 6.17 -6.63 -3.26
N ILE A 71 6.54 -7.36 -4.32
CA ILE A 71 5.81 -7.34 -5.59
C ILE A 71 4.40 -7.87 -5.38
N VAL A 72 4.27 -9.01 -4.67
CA VAL A 72 2.98 -9.61 -4.36
C VAL A 72 2.20 -8.73 -3.38
N ALA A 73 2.88 -8.18 -2.37
CA ALA A 73 2.26 -7.22 -1.46
C ALA A 73 1.70 -5.99 -2.20
N PHE A 74 2.42 -5.48 -3.20
CA PHE A 74 1.98 -4.37 -4.03
C PHE A 74 0.77 -4.73 -4.91
N ILE A 75 0.75 -5.94 -5.47
CA ILE A 75 -0.42 -6.46 -6.21
C ILE A 75 -1.65 -6.51 -5.28
N VAL A 76 -1.50 -7.04 -4.07
CA VAL A 76 -2.59 -7.10 -3.09
C VAL A 76 -3.07 -5.70 -2.70
N LEU A 77 -2.15 -4.76 -2.49
CA LEU A 77 -2.51 -3.37 -2.22
C LEU A 77 -3.26 -2.72 -3.41
N ASN A 78 -2.87 -3.02 -4.65
CA ASN A 78 -3.59 -2.54 -5.83
C ASN A 78 -5.00 -3.13 -5.93
N LEU A 79 -5.16 -4.42 -5.65
CA LEU A 79 -6.47 -5.07 -5.61
C LEU A 79 -7.35 -4.49 -4.50
N PHE A 80 -6.77 -4.22 -3.33
CA PHE A 80 -7.46 -3.54 -2.24
C PHE A 80 -7.96 -2.15 -2.66
N GLN A 81 -7.10 -1.35 -3.29
CA GLN A 81 -7.48 -0.04 -3.82
C GLN A 81 -8.64 -0.15 -4.83
N ARG A 82 -8.55 -1.08 -5.79
CA ARG A 82 -9.64 -1.33 -6.76
C ARG A 82 -10.94 -1.77 -6.08
N GLY A 83 -10.85 -2.57 -5.03
CA GLY A 83 -12.00 -2.97 -4.20
C GLY A 83 -12.69 -1.77 -3.56
N ILE A 84 -11.93 -0.81 -3.02
CA ILE A 84 -12.48 0.44 -2.48
C ILE A 84 -13.20 1.23 -3.59
N TYR A 85 -12.61 1.36 -4.78
CA TYR A 85 -13.29 1.98 -5.93
C TYR A 85 -14.61 1.28 -6.26
N ALA A 86 -14.61 -0.05 -6.33
CA ALA A 86 -15.80 -0.82 -6.65
C ALA A 86 -16.92 -0.64 -5.61
N ILE A 87 -16.57 -0.66 -4.32
CA ILE A 87 -17.51 -0.41 -3.22
C ILE A 87 -18.08 1.01 -3.30
N PHE A 88 -17.23 2.01 -3.51
CA PHE A 88 -17.68 3.39 -3.66
C PHE A 88 -18.64 3.55 -4.85
N GLN A 89 -18.29 2.98 -6.01
CA GLN A 89 -19.15 3.02 -7.20
C GLN A 89 -20.48 2.33 -6.95
N PHE A 90 -20.47 1.15 -6.31
CA PHE A 90 -21.70 0.45 -5.94
C PHE A 90 -22.60 1.33 -5.06
N ILE A 91 -22.05 1.91 -3.98
CA ILE A 91 -22.82 2.79 -3.08
C ILE A 91 -23.32 4.03 -3.83
N TYR A 92 -22.45 4.67 -4.62
CA TYR A 92 -22.80 5.87 -5.37
C TYR A 92 -23.99 5.62 -6.31
N THR A 93 -23.93 4.54 -7.09
CA THR A 93 -24.97 4.21 -8.07
C THR A 93 -26.28 3.76 -7.44
N HIS A 94 -26.27 3.07 -6.29
CA HIS A 94 -27.52 2.56 -5.69
C HIS A 94 -28.25 3.56 -4.80
N PHE A 95 -27.54 4.54 -4.23
CA PHE A 95 -28.11 5.46 -3.24
C PHE A 95 -28.21 6.91 -3.72
N TYR A 96 -27.51 7.28 -4.80
CA TYR A 96 -27.40 8.68 -5.23
C TYR A 96 -27.66 8.92 -6.73
N LEU A 97 -27.77 7.86 -7.54
CA LEU A 97 -28.36 7.89 -8.87
C LEU A 97 -29.76 7.29 -8.81
#